data_AF-A0A948PRD9-F1
#
_entry.id   AF-A0A948PRD9-F1
#
_cell.length_a   1.000
_cell.length_b   1.000
_cell.length_c   1.000
_cell.angle_alpha   90.00
_cell.angle_beta   90.00
_cell.angle_gamma   90.00
#
_symmetry.space_group_name_H-M   'P 1'
#
loop_
_entity.id
_entity.type
_entity.pdbx_description
1 polymer ?
#
loop_
_entity_poly.entity_id
_entity_poly.type
_entity_poly.pdbx_seq_one_letter_code
_entity_poly.pdbx_strand_id
1 'polypeptide(L)' 'DLPGCVAAAETKTEALKLIQEAIEFHLEGLQEERKRVPEPSSFSEYVEVCAT' A
#
# COMPACT_ATOMS: atom_id res chain seq x y z
N ASP A 1 -2.71 -7.31 -1.95
CA ASP A 1 -2.04 -6.78 -0.76
C ASP A 1 -0.56 -6.98 -0.87
N LEU A 2 0.27 -5.98 -0.58
CA LEU A 2 1.73 -6.10 -0.68
C LEU A 2 2.36 -5.84 0.69
N PRO A 3 2.52 -6.87 1.55
CA PRO A 3 3.09 -6.70 2.88
C PRO A 3 4.46 -6.03 2.83
N GLY A 4 4.63 -4.95 3.58
CA GLY A 4 5.88 -4.17 3.60
C GLY A 4 6.01 -3.13 2.49
N CYS A 5 5.05 -3.01 1.56
CA CYS A 5 5.01 -1.92 0.58
C CYS A 5 4.40 -0.67 1.23
N VAL A 6 5.24 0.31 1.55
CA VAL A 6 4.86 1.53 2.29
C VAL A 6 5.45 2.74 1.59
N ALA A 7 4.70 3.84 1.58
CA ALA A 7 5.18 5.14 1.14
C ALA A 7 4.75 6.22 2.15
N ALA A 8 5.61 7.22 2.33
CA ALA A 8 5.35 8.36 3.21
C ALA A 8 5.75 9.65 2.50
N ALA A 9 4.96 10.70 2.69
CA ALA A 9 5.21 12.03 2.15
C ALA A 9 4.58 13.12 3.03
N GLU A 10 4.94 14.37 2.78
CA GLU A 10 4.38 15.53 3.50
C GLU A 10 2.90 15.75 3.17
N THR A 11 2.50 15.47 1.92
CA THR A 11 1.11 15.63 1.49
C THR A 11 0.45 14.30 1.13
N LYS A 12 -0.87 14.23 1.30
CA LYS A 12 -1.68 13.09 0.85
C LYS A 12 -1.47 12.81 -0.64
N THR A 13 -1.42 13.84 -1.47
CA THR A 13 -1.26 13.70 -2.92
C THR A 13 0.08 13.06 -3.27
N GLU A 14 1.16 13.50 -2.63
CA GLU A 14 2.48 12.90 -2.82
C GLU A 14 2.53 11.47 -2.29
N ALA A 15 1.95 11.20 -1.11
CA ALA A 15 1.91 9.85 -0.55
C ALA A 15 1.16 8.88 -1.47
N LEU A 16 0.05 9.32 -2.08
CA LEU A 16 -0.73 8.54 -3.05
C LEU A 16 0.06 8.29 -4.35
N LYS A 17 0.81 9.27 -4.83
CA LYS A 17 1.69 9.09 -6.00
C LYS A 17 2.81 8.09 -5.71
N LEU A 18 3.50 8.26 -4.57
CA LEU A 18 4.61 7.38 -4.20
C LEU A 18 4.16 5.95 -3.94
N ILE A 19 3.00 5.73 -3.29
CA ILE A 19 2.52 4.36 -3.08
C ILE A 19 2.12 3.68 -4.39
N GLN A 20 1.59 4.43 -5.37
CA GLN A 20 1.30 3.90 -6.70
C GLN A 20 2.59 3.42 -7.38
N GLU A 21 3.63 4.26 -7.42
CA GLU A 21 4.94 3.91 -7.98
C GLU A 21 5.59 2.71 -7.25
N ALA A 22 5.48 2.66 -5.92
CA ALA A 22 6.01 1.57 -5.11
C ALA A 22 5.28 0.24 -5.37
N ILE A 23 3.96 0.27 -5.56
CA ILE A 23 3.16 -0.91 -5.92
C ILE A 23 3.60 -1.45 -7.29
N GLU A 24 3.72 -0.57 -8.29
CA GLU A 24 4.15 -0.95 -9.64
C GLU A 24 5.53 -1.62 -9.61
N PHE A 25 6.51 -0.97 -8.98
CA PHE A 25 7.87 -1.50 -8.82
C PHE A 25 7.90 -2.87 -8.09
N HIS A 26 7.12 -3.02 -7.02
CA HIS A 26 7.10 -4.28 -6.27
C HIS A 26 6.46 -5.43 -7.07
N LEU A 27 5.43 -5.14 -7.87
CA LEU A 27 4.80 -6.12 -8.74
C LEU A 27 5.77 -6.60 -9.84
N GLU A 28 6.55 -5.69 -10.42
CA GLU A 28 7.60 -6.03 -11.38
C GLU A 28 8.63 -6.99 -10.75
N GLY A 29 9.12 -6.67 -9.55
CA GLY A 29 10.05 -7.56 -8.83
C GLY A 29 9.47 -8.96 -8.55
N LEU A 30 8.19 -9.06 -8.17
CA LEU A 30 7.53 -10.36 -7.98
C LEU A 30 7.45 -11.16 -9.28
N GLN A 31 7.20 -10.49 -10.42
CA GLN A 31 7.16 -11.14 -11.73
C GLN A 31 8.54 -11.66 -12.15
N GLU A 32 9.59 -10.86 -11.97
CA GLU A 32 10.98 -11.25 -12.27
C GLU A 32 11.42 -12.46 -11.45
N GLU A 33 11.06 -12.49 -10.17
CA GLU A 33 11.34 -13.60 -9.25
C GLU A 33 10.41 -14.80 -9.44
N ARG A 34 9.45 -14.74 -10.38
CA ARG A 34 8.39 -15.75 -10.60
C ARG A 34 7.61 -16.08 -9.33
N LYS A 35 7.45 -15.12 -8.44
CA LYS A 35 6.63 -15.24 -7.24
C LYS A 35 5.17 -14.99 -7.58
N ARG A 36 4.27 -15.59 -6.78
CA ARG A 36 2.84 -15.33 -6.93
C ARG A 36 2.53 -13.92 -6.45
N VAL A 37 1.75 -13.20 -7.26
CA VAL A 37 1.14 -11.94 -6.84
C VAL A 37 0.02 -12.26 -5.84
N PRO A 38 0.06 -11.73 -4.61
CA PRO A 38 -1.03 -11.88 -3.64
C PRO A 38 -2.30 -11.16 -4.10
N GLU A 39 -3.46 -11.71 -3.75
CA GLU A 39 -4.76 -11.08 -4.08
C GLU A 39 -4.91 -9.71 -3.38
N PRO A 40 -5.52 -8.71 -4.05
CA PRO A 40 -5.82 -7.41 -3.44
C PRO A 40 -7.01 -7.51 -2.48
N SER A 41 -6.89 -6.88 -1.30
CA SER A 41 -8.01 -6.67 -0.39
C SER A 41 -8.01 -5.24 0.16
N SER A 42 -9.17 -4.78 0.60
CA SER A 42 -9.33 -3.46 1.23
C SER A 42 -10.55 -3.49 2.14
N PHE A 43 -10.38 -3.00 3.37
CA PHE A 43 -11.45 -2.87 4.36
C PHE A 43 -11.21 -1.62 5.20
N SER A 44 -12.28 -1.03 5.70
CA SER A 44 -12.22 0.09 6.65
C SER A 44 -13.22 -0.12 7.76
N GLU A 45 -12.86 0.31 8.95
CA GLU A 45 -13.71 0.26 10.13
C GLU A 45 -13.62 1.60 10.86
N TYR A 46 -14.75 2.10 11.33
CA TYR A 46 -14.80 3.32 12.12
C TYR A 46 -14.81 2.94 13.59
N VAL A 47 -13.92 3.55 14.36
CA VAL A 47 -13.87 3.39 15.81
C VAL A 47 -14.12 4.75 16.43
N GLU A 48 -15.23 4.88 17.16
CA GLU A 48 -15.50 6.08 17.95
C GLU A 48 -14.75 6.00 19.28
N VAL A 49 -14.11 7.10 19.66
CA VAL A 49 -13.42 7.25 20.94
C VAL A 49 -13.89 8.54 21.60
N CYS A 50 -14.28 8.46 22.88
CA CYS A 50 -14.58 9.65 23.67
C CYS A 50 -13.27 10.29 24.15
N ALA A 51 -13.14 11.60 23.99
CA ALA A 51 -12.11 12.35 24.73
C ALA A 51 -12.50 12.37 26.22
N THR A 52 -11.56 12.01 27.09
CA THR A 52 -11.69 12.12 28.56
C THR A 52 -11.05 13.40 29.06
#